data_AF-A0A1A6FMN8-F1
#
_entry.id   AF-A0A1A6FMN8-F1
#
_cell.length_a   1.000
_cell.length_b   1.000
_cell.length_c   1.000
_cell.angle_alpha   90.00
_cell.angle_beta   90.00
_cell.angle_gamma   90.00
#
_symmetry.space_group_name_H-M   'P 1'
#
loop_
_entity.id
_entity.type
_entity.pdbx_description
1 polymer ?
#
loop_
_entity_poly.entity_id
_entity_poly.type
_entity_poly.pdbx_seq_one_letter_code
_entity_poly.pdbx_strand_id
1 'polypeptide(L)' 'MDRRIKLTDVDRPNDPLEVEIERVTETILRVLVPNTIVRFDMRRAREDAPFEGSLGGRYFMFDPNEVKKTKTSRK' A
#
# COMPACT_ATOMS: atom_id res chain seq x y z
N MET A 1 2.61 0.84 -16.74
CA MET A 1 3.75 1.07 -15.81
C MET A 1 3.32 0.50 -14.47
N ASP A 2 3.63 -0.77 -14.21
CA ASP A 2 3.19 -1.46 -13.00
C ASP A 2 4.08 -1.05 -11.83
N ARG A 3 3.54 -0.21 -10.95
CA ARG A 3 4.24 0.25 -9.75
C ARG A 3 3.89 -0.71 -8.62
N ARG A 4 4.78 -1.65 -8.31
CA ARG A 4 4.65 -2.54 -7.15
C ARG A 4 4.97 -1.81 -5.85
N ILE A 5 4.18 -2.08 -4.82
CA ILE A 5 4.36 -1.56 -3.45
C ILE A 5 4.19 -2.70 -2.45
N LYS A 6 4.68 -2.45 -1.23
CA LYS A 6 4.51 -3.35 -0.09
C LYS A 6 3.54 -2.72 0.88
N LEU A 7 2.49 -3.46 1.22
CA LEU A 7 1.57 -3.09 2.28
C LEU A 7 2.02 -3.74 3.58
N THR A 8 2.10 -2.96 4.63
CA THR A 8 2.41 -3.45 5.97
C THR A 8 1.17 -4.09 6.56
N ASP A 9 1.22 -5.38 6.86
CA ASP A 9 0.22 -6.06 7.68
C ASP A 9 0.45 -5.64 9.13
N VAL A 10 -0.54 -5.01 9.78
CA VAL A 10 -0.38 -4.47 11.14
C VAL A 10 -0.21 -5.59 12.16
N ASP A 11 -0.82 -6.75 11.93
CA ASP A 11 -0.66 -7.93 12.80
C ASP A 11 0.64 -8.68 12.51
N ARG A 12 1.20 -8.51 11.30
CA ARG A 12 2.42 -9.19 10.84
C ARG A 12 3.37 -8.21 10.12
N PRO A 13 4.00 -7.27 10.83
CA PRO A 13 4.80 -6.21 10.20
C PRO A 13 6.01 -6.72 9.41
N ASN A 14 6.50 -7.93 9.71
CA ASN A 14 7.62 -8.57 8.99
C ASN A 14 7.19 -9.39 7.77
N ASP A 15 5.89 -9.53 7.51
CA ASP A 15 5.32 -10.29 6.40
C ASP A 15 4.43 -9.38 5.52
N PRO A 16 5.03 -8.41 4.81
CA PRO A 16 4.28 -7.45 4.03
C PRO A 16 3.64 -8.09 2.80
N LEU A 17 2.47 -7.58 2.41
CA LEU A 17 1.80 -8.00 1.19
C LEU A 17 2.29 -7.16 0.00
N GLU A 18 2.90 -7.80 -0.99
CA GLU A 18 3.29 -7.14 -2.24
C GLU A 18 2.08 -7.01 -3.17
N VAL A 19 1.81 -5.80 -3.65
CA VAL A 19 0.67 -5.47 -4.51
C VAL A 19 1.08 -4.54 -5.66
N GLU A 20 0.29 -4.56 -6.73
CA GLU A 20 0.45 -3.66 -7.86
C GLU A 20 -0.54 -2.50 -7.74
N ILE A 21 -0.06 -1.25 -7.93
CA ILE A 21 -0.95 -0.10 -7.97
C ILE A 21 -1.74 -0.13 -9.27
N GLU A 22 -3.06 -0.25 -9.17
CA GLU A 22 -3.98 -0.13 -10.30
C GLU A 22 -4.37 1.33 -10.52
N ARG A 23 -4.69 2.05 -9.44
CA ARG A 23 -5.11 3.46 -9.50
C ARG A 23 -4.77 4.17 -8.20
N VAL A 24 -4.35 5.43 -8.30
CA VAL A 24 -4.16 6.30 -7.13
C VAL A 24 -4.88 7.63 -7.35
N THR A 25 -5.48 8.13 -6.29
CA THR A 25 -6.14 9.44 -6.21
C THR A 25 -5.71 10.12 -4.90
N GLU A 26 -6.22 11.31 -4.63
CA GLU A 26 -5.92 12.05 -3.40
C GLU A 26 -6.34 11.32 -2.12
N THR A 27 -7.34 10.44 -2.14
CA THR A 27 -7.85 9.78 -0.93
C THR A 27 -8.01 8.27 -1.07
N ILE A 28 -7.89 7.73 -2.29
CA ILE A 28 -8.08 6.31 -2.60
C ILE A 28 -6.86 5.76 -3.35
N LEU A 29 -6.36 4.62 -2.89
CA LEU A 29 -5.35 3.80 -3.55
C LEU A 29 -5.95 2.43 -3.84
N ARG A 30 -6.17 2.13 -5.12
CA ARG A 30 -6.61 0.81 -5.59
C ARG A 30 -5.42 -0.04 -5.95
N VAL A 31 -5.40 -1.25 -5.42
CA VAL A 31 -4.31 -2.20 -5.63
C VAL A 31 -4.82 -3.56 -6.11
N LEU A 32 -3.95 -4.27 -6.81
CA LEU A 32 -4.12 -5.62 -7.32
C LEU A 32 -3.19 -6.55 -6.55
N VAL A 33 -3.71 -7.68 -6.07
CA VAL A 33 -2.87 -8.73 -5.48
C VAL A 33 -2.33 -9.62 -6.62
N PRO A 34 -1.01 -9.73 -6.79
CA PRO A 34 -0.40 -10.50 -7.88
C PRO A 34 -0.87 -11.94 -7.90
N ASN A 35 -1.03 -12.50 -9.11
CA ASN A 35 -1.52 -13.86 -9.33
C ASN A 35 -2.94 -14.12 -8.80
N THR A 36 -3.72 -13.07 -8.56
CA THR A 36 -5.12 -13.19 -8.16
C THR A 36 -6.01 -12.23 -8.95
N ILE A 37 -7.32 -12.44 -8.87
CA ILE A 37 -8.33 -11.49 -9.37
C ILE A 37 -8.68 -10.40 -8.35
N VAL A 38 -8.02 -10.40 -7.18
CA VAL A 38 -8.38 -9.55 -6.05
C VAL A 38 -7.91 -8.13 -6.30
N ARG A 39 -8.90 -7.22 -6.28
CA ARG A 39 -8.71 -5.76 -6.25
C ARG A 39 -9.28 -5.25 -4.94
N PHE A 40 -8.58 -4.36 -4.27
CA PHE A 40 -9.16 -3.68 -3.12
C PHE A 40 -8.69 -2.24 -2.99
N ASP A 41 -9.53 -1.45 -2.34
CA ASP A 41 -9.32 -0.01 -2.15
C ASP A 41 -8.80 0.23 -0.73
N MET A 42 -7.68 0.94 -0.65
CA MET A 42 -7.19 1.56 0.56
C MET A 42 -7.56 3.04 0.56
N ARG A 43 -7.86 3.59 1.74
CA ARG A 43 -8.30 4.97 1.91
C ARG A 43 -7.39 5.70 2.87
N ARG A 44 -7.27 7.02 2.69
CA ARG A 44 -6.60 7.91 3.65
C ARG A 44 -7.47 9.11 3.95
N ALA A 45 -7.39 9.61 5.18
CA ALA A 45 -8.17 10.75 5.64
C ALA A 45 -7.69 12.10 5.07
N ARG A 46 -6.39 12.21 4.77
CA ARG A 46 -5.73 13.42 4.24
C ARG A 46 -4.52 13.05 3.39
N GLU A 47 -4.02 13.99 2.59
CA GLU A 47 -2.95 13.74 1.63
C GLU A 47 -1.65 13.21 2.27
N ASP A 48 -1.34 13.65 3.49
CA ASP A 48 -0.13 13.21 4.22
C ASP A 48 -0.35 12.01 5.15
N ALA A 49 -1.58 11.46 5.20
CA ALA A 49 -1.85 10.27 5.98
C ALA A 49 -1.51 9.00 5.20
N PRO A 50 -1.13 7.91 5.91
CA PRO A 50 -1.04 6.58 5.31
C PRO A 50 -2.37 6.17 4.67
N PHE A 51 -2.27 5.38 3.61
CA PHE A 51 -3.41 4.63 3.11
C PHE A 51 -3.65 3.41 3.99
N GLU A 52 -4.90 3.13 4.30
CA GLU A 52 -5.31 2.05 5.18
C GLU A 52 -6.47 1.27 4.57
N GLY A 53 -6.52 -0.04 4.81
CA GLY A 53 -7.60 -0.87 4.29
C GLY A 53 -7.53 -2.30 4.82
N SER A 54 -8.66 -3.01 4.77
CA SER A 54 -8.75 -4.40 5.20
C SER A 54 -8.97 -5.34 4.02
N LEU A 55 -8.25 -6.46 4.00
CA LEU A 55 -8.44 -7.53 3.02
C LEU A 55 -8.42 -8.89 3.73
N GLY A 56 -9.50 -9.67 3.57
CA GLY A 56 -9.56 -11.04 4.10
C GLY A 56 -9.39 -11.12 5.62
N GLY A 57 -9.91 -10.13 6.37
CA GLY A 57 -9.78 -10.06 7.83
C GLY A 57 -8.44 -9.52 8.35
N ARG A 58 -7.52 -9.13 7.45
CA ARG A 58 -6.23 -8.53 7.82
C ARG A 58 -6.25 -7.03 7.54
N TYR A 59 -5.55 -6.27 8.35
CA TYR A 59 -5.45 -4.82 8.21
C TYR A 59 -4.10 -4.42 7.61
N PHE A 60 -4.15 -3.62 6.55
CA PHE A 60 -2.99 -3.20 5.80
C PHE A 60 -2.83 -1.69 5.81
N MET A 61 -1.58 -1.25 5.88
CA MET A 61 -1.19 0.16 5.79
C MET A 61 -0.13 0.38 4.71
N PHE A 62 -0.15 1.55 4.09
CA PHE A 62 0.87 1.99 3.15
C PHE A 62 1.13 3.48 3.31
N ASP A 63 2.35 3.82 3.74
CA ASP A 63 2.81 5.21 3.78
C ASP A 63 3.67 5.54 2.54
N PRO A 64 3.16 6.35 1.59
CA PRO A 64 3.93 6.78 0.43
C PRO A 64 5.14 7.67 0.77
N ASN A 65 5.17 8.29 1.96
CA ASN A 65 6.24 9.17 2.41
C ASN A 65 7.43 8.40 2.99
N GLU A 66 7.22 7.22 3.59
CA GLU A 66 8.32 6.33 4.01
C GLU A 66 9.12 5.84 2.80
N VAL A 67 8.45 5.49 1.71
CA VAL A 67 9.10 5.05 0.47
C VAL A 67 10.03 6.14 -0.11
N LYS A 68 9.70 7.43 0.09
CA LYS A 68 10.57 8.54 -0.34
C LYS A 68 11.85 8.60 0.49
N LYS A 69 11.79 8.38 1.80
CA LYS A 69 12.97 8.42 2.69
C LYS A 69 13.98 7.32 2.38
N THR A 70 13.51 6.12 2.07
CA THR A 70 14.40 4.97 1.77
C THR A 70 15.17 5.15 0.46
N LYS A 71 14.65 5.94 -0.50
CA LYS A 71 15.36 6.24 -1.75
C LYS A 71 16.47 7.29 -1.62
N THR A 72 16.50 8.05 -0.53
CA THR A 72 17.51 9.11 -0.30
C THR A 72 18.70 8.63 0.56
N SER A 73 18.63 7.44 1.17
CA SER A 73 19.69 6.93 2.05
C SER A 73 20.73 6.03 1.35
N ARG A 74 20.88 6.14 0.02
CA ARG A 74 22.05 5.63 -0.72
C ARG A 74 22.82 6.84 -1.25
N LYS A 75 23.67 7.43 -0.42
CA LYS A 75 24.77 8.28 -0.87
C LYS A 75 25.99 8.02 0.00
#